data_AF-A0A418W4X6-F1
#
_entry.id   AF-A0A418W4X6-F1
#
_cell.length_a   1.000
_cell.length_b   1.000
_cell.length_c   1.000
_cell.angle_alpha   90.00
_cell.angle_beta   90.00
_cell.angle_gamma   90.00
#
_symmetry.space_group_name_H-M   'P 1'
#
loop_
_entity.id
_entity.type
_entity.pdbx_description
1 polymer ?
#
loop_
_entity_poly.entity_id
_entity_poly.type
_entity_poly.pdbx_seq_one_letter_code
_entity_poly.pdbx_strand_id
1 'polypeptide(L)' 'MFAEQDALLRDHRSVTMEVRRALAGPSSQAQRLALADDLLTLIDRLQAAKAALGRTILRGSAARTAVSAYGRVNGIRR' A
#
# COMPACT_ATOMS: atom_id res chain seq x y z
N MET A 1 0.13 -13.34 -5.22
CA MET A 1 0.45 -12.07 -5.90
C MET A 1 0.14 -10.86 -5.01
N PHE A 2 0.39 -10.92 -3.69
CA PHE A 2 0.17 -9.79 -2.76
C PHE A 2 1.19 -9.74 -1.59
N ALA A 3 2.32 -10.43 -1.72
CA ALA A 3 3.28 -10.60 -0.62
C ALA A 3 3.84 -9.26 -0.10
N GLU A 4 3.98 -8.28 -0.98
CA GLU A 4 4.48 -6.94 -0.66
C GLU A 4 3.45 -6.12 0.12
N GLN A 5 2.16 -6.27 -0.22
CA GLN A 5 1.05 -5.65 0.51
C GLN A 5 0.85 -6.29 1.89
N ASP A 6 1.00 -7.62 1.97
CA ASP A 6 0.96 -8.35 3.24
C ASP A 6 2.13 -7.97 4.16
N ALA A 7 3.33 -7.77 3.61
CA ALA A 7 4.48 -7.25 4.35
C ALA A 7 4.19 -5.85 4.88
N LEU A 8 3.61 -4.98 4.06
CA LEU A 8 3.25 -3.61 4.46
C LEU A 8 2.23 -3.57 5.61
N LEU A 9 1.26 -4.49 5.61
CA LEU A 9 0.28 -4.63 6.69
C LEU A 9 0.93 -5.10 8.01
N ARG A 10 1.95 -5.97 7.92
CA ARG A 10 2.73 -6.40 9.09
C ARG A 10 3.57 -5.26 9.65
N ASP A 11 4.26 -4.51 8.78
CA ASP A 11 5.03 -3.33 9.17
C ASP A 11 4.15 -2.30 9.88
N HIS A 12 2.97 -2.01 9.31
CA HIS A 12 2.01 -1.10 9.95
C HIS A 12 1.61 -1.58 11.35
N ARG A 13 1.30 -2.87 11.54
CA ARG A 13 0.94 -3.41 12.86
C ARG A 13 2.09 -3.29 13.85
N SER A 14 3.32 -3.56 13.43
CA SER A 14 4.51 -3.46 14.27
C SER A 14 4.72 -2.03 14.78
N VAL A 15 4.73 -1.05 13.88
CA VAL A 15 4.91 0.36 14.24
C VAL A 15 3.78 0.87 15.13
N THR A 16 2.53 0.44 14.88
CA THR A 16 1.39 0.81 15.75
C THR A 16 1.55 0.29 17.18
N MET A 17 2.11 -0.91 17.35
CA MET A 17 2.41 -1.46 18.66
C MET A 17 3.53 -0.68 19.37
N GLU A 18 4.57 -0.28 18.64
CA GLU A 18 5.66 0.54 19.19
C GLU A 18 5.17 1.93 19.60
N VAL A 19 4.34 2.57 18.79
CA VAL A 19 3.68 3.84 19.16
C VAL A 19 2.87 3.69 20.43
N ARG A 20 2.04 2.64 20.54
CA ARG A 20 1.23 2.40 21.74
C ARG A 20 2.11 2.18 22.98
N ARG A 21 3.23 1.47 22.85
CA ARG A 21 4.19 1.28 23.95
C ARG A 21 4.86 2.59 24.36
N ALA A 22 5.29 3.39 23.39
CA ALA A 22 5.93 4.68 23.64
C ALA A 22 4.97 5.70 24.29
N LEU A 23 3.67 5.65 23.94
CA LEU A 23 2.63 6.47 24.56
C LEU A 23 2.20 5.97 25.96
N ALA A 24 2.34 4.68 26.24
CA ALA A 24 1.94 4.07 27.50
C ALA A 24 2.98 4.21 28.63
N GLY A 25 4.19 4.67 28.32
CA GLY A 25 5.29 4.76 29.29
C GLY A 25 6.18 5.99 29.09
N PRO A 26 7.08 6.26 30.05
CA PRO A 26 8.05 7.34 29.93
C PRO A 26 9.03 7.03 28.80
N SER A 27 8.95 7.82 27.73
CA SER A 27 9.86 7.76 26.58
C SER A 27 10.84 8.93 26.60
N SER A 28 12.11 8.68 26.29
CA SER A 28 13.11 9.74 26.13
C SER A 28 12.86 10.57 24.87
N GLN A 29 13.44 11.77 24.79
CA GLN A 29 13.34 12.61 23.59
C GLN A 29 13.93 11.91 22.35
N ALA A 30 15.06 11.21 22.49
CA ALA A 30 15.68 10.45 21.42
C ALA A 30 14.77 9.31 20.92
N GLN A 31 14.10 8.59 21.83
CA GLN A 31 13.14 7.53 21.48
C GLN A 31 11.93 8.08 20.73
N ARG A 32 11.42 9.26 21.12
CA ARG A 32 10.33 9.93 20.42
C ARG A 32 10.71 10.38 19.01
N LEU A 33 11.93 10.88 18.83
CA LEU A 33 12.44 11.28 17.50
C LEU A 33 12.60 10.07 16.58
N ALA A 34 13.23 8.99 17.07
CA ALA A 34 13.36 7.75 16.30
C ALA A 34 11.99 7.19 15.86
N LEU A 35 11.02 7.17 16.79
CA LEU A 35 9.65 6.76 16.48
C LEU A 35 8.97 7.65 15.43
N ALA A 36 9.24 8.97 15.45
CA ALA A 36 8.71 9.89 14.46
C ALA A 36 9.31 9.61 13.06
N ASP A 37 10.60 9.33 12.98
CA ASP A 37 11.27 8.97 11.73
C ASP A 37 10.75 7.64 11.16
N ASP A 38 10.51 6.65 12.02
CA ASP A 38 9.92 5.37 11.64
C ASP A 38 8.48 5.55 11.10
N LEU A 39 7.69 6.42 11.74
CA LEU A 39 6.34 6.76 11.30
C LEU A 39 6.32 7.46 9.94
N LEU A 40 7.21 8.45 9.72
CA LEU A 40 7.34 9.13 8.44
C LEU A 40 7.71 8.15 7.33
N THR A 41 8.70 7.29 7.59
CA THR A 41 9.14 6.25 6.65
C THR A 41 8.01 5.28 6.30
N LEU A 42 7.20 4.87 7.29
CA LEU A 42 6.05 4.00 7.06
C LEU A 42 4.97 4.69 6.20
N ILE A 43 4.69 5.98 6.44
CA ILE A 43 3.74 6.77 5.64
C ILE A 43 4.18 6.81 4.18
N ASP A 44 5.45 7.07 3.90
CA ASP A 44 5.98 7.14 2.54
C ASP A 44 5.85 5.79 1.81
N ARG A 45 6.17 4.69 2.50
CA ARG A 45 6.00 3.33 1.97
C ARG A 45 4.53 3.01 1.67
N LEU A 46 3.61 3.40 2.56
CA LEU A 46 2.16 3.26 2.37
C LEU A 46 1.66 4.05 1.15
N GLN A 47 2.13 5.28 0.98
CA GLN A 47 1.77 6.10 -0.17
C GLN A 47 2.29 5.49 -1.48
N ALA A 48 3.54 5.03 -1.50
CA ALA A 48 4.13 4.36 -2.66
C ALA A 48 3.38 3.06 -3.01
N ALA A 49 3.04 2.24 -2.02
CA ALA A 49 2.26 1.02 -2.20
C ALA A 49 0.85 1.32 -2.73
N LYS A 50 0.18 2.35 -2.20
CA LYS A 50 -1.13 2.81 -2.70
C LYS A 50 -1.05 3.24 -4.16
N ALA A 51 -0.03 4.00 -4.53
CA ALA A 51 0.19 4.44 -5.92
C ALA A 51 0.48 3.25 -6.85
N ALA A 52 1.29 2.29 -6.40
CA ALA A 52 1.57 1.06 -7.15
C ALA A 52 0.29 0.23 -7.36
N LEU A 53 -0.52 0.06 -6.32
CA LEU A 53 -1.80 -0.67 -6.40
C LEU A 53 -2.77 0.02 -7.38
N GLY A 54 -2.88 1.36 -7.30
CA GLY A 54 -3.69 2.15 -8.23
C GLY A 54 -3.26 1.97 -9.69
N ARG A 55 -1.96 1.99 -9.97
CA ARG A 55 -1.42 1.70 -11.33
C ARG A 55 -1.76 0.29 -11.80
N THR A 56 -1.67 -0.71 -10.93
CA THR A 56 -2.01 -2.10 -11.26
C THR A 56 -3.50 -2.26 -11.57
N ILE A 57 -4.37 -1.62 -10.78
CA ILE A 57 -5.82 -1.63 -11.00
C ILE A 57 -6.17 -0.93 -12.32
N LEU A 58 -5.57 0.25 -12.60
CA LEU A 58 -5.76 0.97 -13.85
C LEU A 58 -5.32 0.15 -15.06
N ARG A 59 -4.15 -0.50 -14.99
CA ARG A 59 -3.68 -1.42 -16.04
C ARG A 59 -4.62 -2.60 -16.24
N GLY A 60 -5.10 -3.22 -15.16
CA GLY A 60 -6.07 -4.32 -15.23
C GLY A 60 -7.42 -3.88 -15.81
N SER A 61 -7.86 -2.65 -15.50
CA SER A 61 -9.05 -2.05 -16.09
C SER A 61 -8.88 -1.80 -17.59
N ALA A 62 -7.76 -1.18 -17.99
CA ALA A 62 -7.43 -0.94 -19.40
C ALA A 62 -7.34 -2.26 -20.19
N ALA A 63 -6.72 -3.30 -19.61
CA ALA A 63 -6.66 -4.63 -20.21
C ALA A 63 -8.06 -5.25 -20.39
N ARG A 64 -8.95 -5.14 -19.39
CA ARG A 64 -10.34 -5.61 -19.49
C ARG A 64 -11.15 -4.84 -20.54
N THR A 65 -10.98 -3.53 -20.62
CA THR A 65 -11.63 -2.69 -21.64
C THR A 65 -11.15 -3.06 -23.04
N ALA A 66 -9.84 -3.28 -23.22
CA ALA A 66 -9.27 -3.73 -24.49
C ALA A 66 -9.85 -5.10 -24.90
N VAL A 67 -9.86 -6.08 -24.00
CA VAL A 67 -10.43 -7.41 -24.25
C VAL A 67 -11.93 -7.34 -24.60
N SER A 68 -12.71 -6.52 -23.88
CA SER A 68 -14.13 -6.31 -24.19
C SER A 68 -14.36 -5.65 -25.54
N ALA A 69 -13.53 -4.65 -25.91
CA ALA A 69 -13.60 -3.99 -27.21
C ALA A 69 -13.28 -4.96 -28.37
N TYR A 70 -12.22 -5.77 -28.24
CA TYR A 70 -11.89 -6.80 -29.22
C TYR A 70 -12.97 -7.89 -29.33
N GLY A 71 -13.55 -8.31 -28.20
CA GLY A 71 -14.66 -9.27 -28.18
C GLY A 71 -15.92 -8.73 -28.88
N ARG A 72 -16.24 -7.45 -28.71
CA ARG A 72 -17.38 -6.80 -29.38
C ARG A 72 -17.19 -6.70 -30.88
N VAL A 73 -15.99 -6.33 -31.35
CA VAL A 73 -15.67 -6.23 -32.78
C VAL A 73 -15.76 -7.59 -33.47
N ASN A 74 -15.35 -8.67 -32.82
CA ASN A 74 -15.48 -10.03 -33.35
C ASN A 74 -16.92 -10.58 -33.27
N GLY A 75 -17.73 -10.12 -32.31
CA GLY A 75 -19.14 -10.50 -32.19
C GLY A 75 -20.08 -9.82 -33.19
N ILE A 76 -19.73 -8.63 -33.69
CA ILE A 76 -20.49 -7.89 -34.72
C ILE A 76 -20.20 -8.44 -36.14
N ARG A 77 -19.17 -9.28 -36.30
CA ARG A 77 -18.72 -9.82 -37.59
C ARG A 77 -19.29 -11.21 -37.91
N ARG A 78 -20.41 -11.60 -37.29
CA ARG A 78 -21.05 -12.92 -37.44
C ARG A 78 -22.42 -12.81 -38.06
#